data_AF-A0AAW7XBU8-F1
#
_entry.id   AF-A0AAW7XBU8-F1
#
_cell.length_a   1.000
_cell.length_b   1.000
_cell.length_c   1.000
_cell.angle_alpha   90.00
_cell.angle_beta   90.00
_cell.angle_gamma   90.00
#
_symmetry.space_group_name_H-M   'P 1'
#
loop_
_entity.id
_entity.type
_entity.pdbx_description
1 polymer ?
#
loop_
_entity_poly.entity_id
_entity_poly.type
_entity_poly.pdbx_seq_one_letter_code
_entity_poly.pdbx_strand_id
1 'polypeptide(L)'
;GYIIPNLYYYDDMSNYIQSNPDVLNRWTPETAATATKPVLHLNDYAHSKQSSTLTYADGSYVRLKSAEISYRFTKGLVKKLGLKSAQV
;
A
#
# COMPACT_ATOMS: atom_id res chain seq x y z
N GLY A 1 -0.66 -1.79 11.72
CA GLY A 1 -0.40 -0.36 11.48
C GLY A 1 0.00 -0.20 10.04
N TYR A 2 -0.66 0.69 9.30
CA TYR A 2 -0.32 1.00 7.92
C TYR A 2 0.93 1.88 7.93
N ILE A 3 2.00 1.43 7.28
CA ILE A 3 3.24 2.21 7.09
C ILE A 3 2.92 3.30 6.07
N ILE A 4 2.75 4.53 6.56
CA ILE A 4 2.61 5.70 5.70
C ILE A 4 4.02 6.03 5.20
N PRO A 5 4.32 5.96 3.90
CA PRO A 5 5.60 6.40 3.39
C PRO A 5 5.82 7.88 3.72
N ASN A 6 7.06 8.27 4.03
CA ASN A 6 7.55 9.61 4.45
C ASN A 6 7.38 10.70 3.36
N LEU A 7 6.21 10.76 2.72
CA LEU A 7 5.98 11.45 1.47
C LEU A 7 4.80 12.42 1.54
N TYR A 8 4.30 12.66 2.74
CA TYR A 8 3.41 13.76 3.04
C TYR A 8 4.24 14.81 3.78
N TYR A 9 4.71 15.80 3.02
CA TYR A 9 5.15 17.05 3.60
C TYR A 9 3.90 17.77 4.09
N TYR A 10 3.68 17.74 5.41
CA TYR A 10 2.94 18.82 6.05
C TYR A 10 3.80 20.07 5.92
N ASP A 11 3.34 21.07 5.19
CA ASP A 11 3.95 22.39 5.15
C ASP A 11 2.85 23.44 5.32
N ASP A 12 3.14 24.39 6.20
CA ASP A 12 2.26 25.47 6.59
C ASP A 12 2.13 26.42 5.39
N MET A 13 0.97 26.32 4.73
CA MET A 13 0.70 26.93 3.44
C MET A 13 0.85 28.44 3.51
N SER A 14 1.93 28.98 2.94
CA SER A 14 2.00 30.42 2.69
C SER A 14 2.45 30.85 1.30
N ASN A 15 3.29 30.11 0.56
CA ASN A 15 3.70 30.55 -0.80
C ASN A 15 4.20 29.44 -1.75
N TYR A 16 4.00 28.16 -1.45
CA TYR A 16 4.52 27.07 -2.30
C TYR A 16 3.39 26.18 -2.84
N ILE A 17 3.42 25.91 -4.15
CA ILE A 17 2.53 24.93 -4.77
C ILE A 17 3.15 23.55 -4.53
N GLN A 18 2.58 22.80 -3.59
CA GLN A 18 3.02 21.44 -3.29
C GLN A 18 2.24 20.42 -4.12
N SER A 19 2.92 19.37 -4.56
CA SER A 19 2.32 18.28 -5.32
C SER A 19 2.82 16.94 -4.83
N ASN A 20 1.95 15.92 -4.86
CA ASN A 20 2.33 14.55 -4.53
C ASN A 20 3.42 14.09 -5.50
N PRO A 21 4.54 13.49 -5.07
CA PRO A 21 5.59 13.00 -5.96
C PRO A 21 5.14 12.00 -7.03
N ASP A 22 3.95 11.44 -6.91
CA ASP A 22 3.25 10.78 -8.01
C ASP A 22 3.13 11.65 -9.30
N VAL A 23 3.39 12.97 -9.23
CA VAL A 23 3.44 13.87 -10.39
C VAL A 23 4.75 13.84 -11.17
N LEU A 24 5.81 13.20 -10.67
CA LEU A 24 7.15 13.22 -11.28
C LEU A 24 7.20 12.61 -12.70
N ASN A 25 6.28 11.69 -13.04
CA ASN A 25 6.25 10.97 -14.32
C ASN A 25 5.00 11.28 -15.17
N ARG A 26 4.52 12.52 -15.11
CA ARG A 26 3.40 12.98 -15.95
C ARG A 26 3.86 13.32 -17.36
N TRP A 27 2.87 13.48 -18.25
CA TRP A 27 3.12 13.81 -19.65
C TRP A 27 3.83 15.16 -19.80
N THR A 28 4.97 15.13 -20.50
CA THR A 28 5.68 16.25 -21.12
C THR A 28 6.09 15.85 -22.54
N PRO A 29 6.51 16.77 -23.43
CA PRO A 29 7.03 16.40 -24.75
C PRO A 29 8.16 15.35 -24.70
N GLU A 30 9.00 15.42 -23.67
CA GLU A 30 10.14 14.53 -23.46
C GLU A 30 9.73 13.14 -22.93
N THR A 31 8.62 13.05 -22.17
CA THR A 31 8.12 11.80 -21.56
C THR A 31 6.89 11.22 -22.27
N ALA A 32 6.53 11.75 -23.43
CA ALA A 32 5.29 11.40 -24.14
C ALA A 32 5.13 9.90 -24.42
N ALA A 33 6.24 9.16 -24.60
CA ALA A 33 6.23 7.73 -24.86
C ALA A 33 6.02 6.85 -23.61
N THR A 34 6.26 7.39 -22.41
CA THR A 34 6.30 6.61 -21.15
C THR A 34 5.33 7.11 -20.09
N ALA A 35 4.77 8.30 -20.27
CA ALA A 35 3.86 8.91 -19.30
C ALA A 35 2.55 8.10 -19.18
N THR A 36 2.17 7.78 -17.95
CA THR A 36 0.93 7.07 -17.63
C THR A 36 -0.18 7.99 -17.12
N LYS A 37 0.16 9.26 -16.87
CA LYS A 37 -0.74 10.27 -16.29
C LYS A 37 -0.71 11.55 -17.11
N PRO A 38 -1.86 12.26 -17.22
CA PRO A 38 -1.95 13.49 -17.97
C PRO A 38 -1.09 14.60 -17.36
N VAL A 39 -0.82 15.60 -18.19
CA VAL A 39 -0.05 16.81 -17.87
C VAL A 39 -0.54 17.48 -16.58
N LEU A 40 0.40 18.08 -15.86
CA LEU A 40 0.10 18.83 -14.63
C LEU A 40 -0.36 20.25 -14.99
N HIS A 41 -1.51 20.65 -14.47
CA HIS A 41 -2.04 22.02 -14.59
C HIS A 41 -2.36 22.58 -13.22
N LEU A 42 -2.13 23.89 -13.04
CA LEU A 42 -2.44 24.61 -11.80
C LEU A 42 -3.92 24.98 -11.68
N ASN A 43 -4.61 25.06 -12.83
CA ASN A 43 -6.03 25.39 -12.87
C ASN A 43 -6.88 24.13 -12.70
N ASP A 44 -7.96 24.27 -11.93
CA ASP A 44 -8.92 23.20 -11.72
C ASP A 44 -9.83 23.07 -12.94
N TYR A 45 -9.56 22.06 -13.76
CA TYR A 45 -10.40 21.76 -14.91
C TYR A 45 -11.36 20.60 -14.61
N ALA A 46 -12.65 20.84 -14.85
CA ALA A 46 -13.71 19.85 -14.67
C ALA A 46 -13.47 18.53 -15.43
N HIS A 47 -12.75 18.55 -16.55
CA HIS A 47 -12.46 17.36 -17.36
C HIS A 47 -11.61 16.32 -16.61
N SER A 48 -10.70 16.75 -15.73
CA SER A 48 -9.83 15.85 -14.95
C SER A 48 -10.56 15.16 -13.81
N LYS A 49 -11.79 15.61 -13.50
CA LYS A 49 -12.66 15.08 -12.44
C LYS A 49 -13.84 14.28 -13.00
N GLN A 50 -13.91 14.11 -14.31
CA GLN A 50 -14.96 13.31 -14.93
C GLN A 50 -14.79 11.83 -14.59
N SER A 51 -15.92 11.12 -14.54
CA SER A 51 -15.92 9.68 -14.34
C SER A 51 -15.10 9.00 -15.44
N SER A 52 -14.01 8.35 -15.04
CA SER A 52 -13.09 7.67 -15.92
C SER A 52 -12.43 6.51 -15.20
N THR A 53 -11.80 5.62 -15.95
CA THR A 53 -11.03 4.50 -15.41
C THR A 53 -9.61 4.91 -14.98
N LEU A 54 -9.26 6.20 -15.04
CA LEU A 54 -7.90 6.70 -14.74
C LEU A 54 -7.43 6.36 -13.33
N THR A 55 -8.36 6.27 -12.36
CA THR A 55 -8.06 5.96 -10.96
C THR A 55 -8.18 4.47 -10.63
N TYR A 56 -8.56 3.63 -11.60
CA TYR A 56 -8.77 2.21 -11.35
C TYR A 56 -7.43 1.49 -11.32
N ALA A 57 -7.28 0.57 -10.38
CA ALA A 57 -6.12 -0.29 -10.25
C ALA A 57 -6.58 -1.74 -10.12
N ASP A 58 -5.75 -2.68 -10.59
CA ASP A 58 -6.01 -4.10 -10.39
C ASP A 58 -5.92 -4.43 -8.89
N GLY A 59 -7.05 -4.90 -8.34
CA GLY A 59 -7.19 -5.25 -6.94
C GLY A 59 -6.96 -6.74 -6.66
N SER A 60 -6.42 -7.51 -7.61
CA SER A 60 -6.17 -8.94 -7.43
C SER A 60 -5.05 -9.15 -6.40
N TYR A 61 -5.38 -9.76 -5.26
CA TYR A 61 -4.39 -10.10 -4.23
C TYR A 61 -4.68 -11.46 -3.62
N VAL A 62 -3.61 -12.16 -3.22
CA VAL A 62 -3.68 -13.35 -2.37
C VAL A 62 -3.14 -12.99 -0.99
N ARG A 63 -3.88 -13.33 0.07
CA ARG A 63 -3.46 -13.08 1.45
C ARG A 63 -3.65 -14.32 2.29
N LEU A 64 -2.57 -14.77 2.93
CA LEU A 64 -2.64 -15.71 4.04
C LEU A 64 -2.97 -14.93 5.32
N LYS A 65 -4.19 -15.10 5.85
CA LYS A 65 -4.64 -14.37 7.06
C LYS A 65 -4.07 -14.97 8.34
N SER A 66 -4.03 -16.28 8.43
CA SER A 66 -3.41 -17.02 9.52
C SER A 66 -2.98 -18.39 9.01
N ALA A 67 -1.84 -18.87 9.51
CA ALA A 67 -1.42 -20.25 9.40
C ALA A 67 -0.92 -20.66 10.78
N GLU A 68 -1.44 -21.77 11.30
CA GLU A 68 -1.06 -22.30 12.60
C GLU A 68 -0.40 -23.65 12.40
N ILE A 69 0.78 -23.82 13.01
CA ILE A 69 1.49 -25.09 13.07
C ILE A 69 1.46 -25.48 14.53
N SER A 70 0.86 -26.62 14.84
CA SER A 70 0.85 -27.17 16.18
C SER A 70 1.37 -28.60 16.21
N TYR A 71 2.15 -28.93 17.22
CA TYR A 71 2.61 -30.29 17.49
C TYR A 71 2.22 -30.75 18.90
N ARG A 72 1.58 -31.92 18.99
CA ARG A 72 1.17 -32.52 20.26
C ARG A 72 2.22 -33.53 20.74
N PHE A 73 2.87 -33.26 21.87
CA PHE A 73 3.83 -34.19 22.44
C PHE A 73 3.17 -35.49 22.91
N THR A 74 3.84 -36.62 22.70
CA THR A 74 3.33 -37.96 23.08
C THR A 74 3.24 -38.11 24.60
N LYS A 75 2.22 -38.84 25.07
CA LYS A 75 1.89 -38.99 26.50
C LYS A 75 3.05 -39.50 27.37
N GLY A 76 4.02 -40.21 26.80
CA GLY A 76 5.16 -40.78 27.55
C GLY A 76 6.13 -39.72 28.09
N LEU A 77 6.46 -38.70 27.28
CA LEU A 77 7.36 -37.60 27.67
C LEU A 77 6.67 -36.61 28.62
N VAL A 78 5.39 -36.31 28.35
CA VAL A 78 4.59 -35.36 29.13
C VAL A 78 4.32 -35.90 30.55
N LYS A 79 4.07 -37.21 30.68
CA LYS A 79 3.84 -37.87 31.98
C LYS A 79 5.11 -37.95 32.85
N LYS A 80 6.31 -38.05 32.24
CA LYS A 80 7.59 -37.99 32.96
C LYS A 80 7.89 -36.61 33.54
N LEU A 81 7.37 -35.55 32.92
CA LEU A 81 7.48 -34.17 33.40
C LEU A 81 6.34 -33.77 34.36
N GLY A 82 5.43 -34.68 34.70
CA GLY A 82 4.31 -34.42 35.62
C GLY A 82 3.16 -33.59 35.04
N LEU A 83 3.15 -33.35 33.72
CA LEU A 83 2.16 -32.51 33.05
C LEU A 83 1.00 -33.36 32.46
N LYS A 84 -0.16 -32.74 32.26
CA LYS A 84 -1.36 -33.42 31.68
C LYS A 84 -1.39 -33.37 30.15
N SER A 85 -0.93 -32.29 29.53
CA SER A 85 -0.80 -32.11 28.09
C SER A 85 0.21 -31.01 27.78
N ALA A 86 0.92 -31.12 26.66
CA ALA A 86 1.79 -30.08 26.13
C ALA A 86 1.58 -29.97 24.62
N GLN A 87 1.46 -28.74 24.12
CA GLN A 87 1.32 -28.38 22.72
C GLN A 87 2.17 -27.13 22.47
N VAL A 88 2.80 -27.05 21.30
CA VAL A 88 3.55 -25.89 20.79
C VAL A 88 3.04 -25.62 19.39
#